data_AF-A0A0A8F2F3-F1
#
_entry.id   AF-A0A0A8F2F3-F1
#
_cell.length_a   1.000
_cell.length_b   1.000
_cell.length_c   1.000
_cell.angle_alpha   90.00
_cell.angle_beta   90.00
_cell.angle_gamma   90.00
#
_symmetry.space_group_name_H-M   'P 1'
#
loop_
_entity.id
_entity.type
_entity.pdbx_description
1 polymer ?
#
loop_
_entity_poly.entity_id
_entity_poly.type
_entity_poly.pdbx_seq_one_letter_code
_entity_poly.pdbx_strand_id
1 'polypeptide(L)'
;MQPAARPLNDAATVVEEDAVDAETVDRVFQECFGHARGPLRTADLIGLDTVLDSLHVLLECTADRRCTPCALLTDLVQQGHVGRKGGRGFPTSVR
;
A
#
# COMPACT_ATOMS: atom_id res chain seq x y z
N MET A 1 -2.09 -17.53 -8.34
CA MET A 1 -2.10 -16.05 -8.36
C MET A 1 -1.61 -15.62 -6.98
N GLN A 2 -0.39 -15.07 -6.88
CA GLN A 2 0.05 -14.53 -5.58
C GLN A 2 -0.86 -13.35 -5.21
N PRO A 3 -1.25 -13.24 -3.93
CA PRO A 3 -2.11 -12.15 -3.50
C PRO A 3 -1.35 -10.82 -3.65
N ALA A 4 -1.96 -9.86 -4.35
CA ALA A 4 -1.35 -8.57 -4.62
C ALA A 4 -1.07 -7.76 -3.33
N ALA A 5 -1.71 -8.11 -2.21
CA ALA A 5 -1.61 -7.39 -0.94
C ALA A 5 -0.17 -7.23 -0.42
N ARG A 6 0.69 -8.22 -0.63
CA ARG A 6 2.06 -8.17 -0.08
C ARG A 6 2.97 -7.16 -0.78
N PRO A 7 3.14 -7.17 -2.12
CA PRO A 7 3.90 -6.11 -2.80
C PRO A 7 3.38 -4.69 -2.51
N LEU A 8 2.08 -4.55 -2.25
CA LEU A 8 1.49 -3.27 -1.86
C LEU A 8 1.91 -2.84 -0.44
N ASN A 9 1.96 -3.79 0.50
CA ASN A 9 2.51 -3.56 1.84
C ASN A 9 3.98 -3.17 1.80
N ASP A 10 4.79 -3.89 1.01
CA ASP A 10 6.22 -3.61 0.84
C ASP A 10 6.44 -2.17 0.33
N ALA A 11 5.64 -1.71 -0.64
CA ALA A 11 5.70 -0.33 -1.13
C ALA A 11 5.25 0.70 -0.07
N ALA A 12 4.27 0.38 0.76
CA ALA A 12 3.82 1.26 1.84
C ALA A 12 4.85 1.35 2.97
N THR A 13 5.57 0.26 3.26
CA THR A 13 6.72 0.26 4.18
C THR A 13 7.84 1.17 3.70
N VAL A 14 8.14 1.20 2.39
CA VAL A 14 9.14 2.13 1.84
C VAL A 14 8.76 3.59 2.10
N VAL A 15 7.48 3.95 1.96
CA VAL A 15 7.01 5.32 2.29
C VAL A 15 7.16 5.64 3.78
N GLU A 16 6.90 4.66 4.63
CA GLU A 16 7.02 4.79 6.08
C GLU A 16 8.48 4.92 6.55
N GLU A 17 9.38 4.08 6.04
CA GLU A 17 10.77 3.96 6.50
C GLU A 17 11.72 4.98 5.85
N ASP A 18 11.64 5.15 4.52
CA ASP A 18 12.59 5.98 3.76
C ASP A 18 12.17 7.46 3.68
N ALA A 19 11.02 7.81 4.28
CA ALA A 19 10.42 9.15 4.23
C ALA A 19 10.25 9.69 2.79
N VAL A 20 10.05 8.78 1.83
CA VAL A 20 9.78 9.10 0.42
C VAL A 20 8.28 9.20 0.21
N ASP A 21 7.81 10.21 -0.53
CA ASP A 21 6.38 10.32 -0.84
C ASP A 21 5.87 9.17 -1.73
N ALA A 22 4.57 8.89 -1.61
CA ALA A 22 3.92 7.82 -2.36
C ALA A 22 3.99 8.02 -3.88
N GLU A 23 4.01 9.28 -4.34
CA GLU A 23 4.10 9.60 -5.76
C GLU A 23 5.46 9.21 -6.35
N THR A 24 6.54 9.41 -5.61
CA THR A 24 7.90 9.08 -6.00
C THR A 24 8.08 7.57 -6.07
N VAL A 25 7.57 6.81 -5.08
CA VAL A 25 7.54 5.35 -5.15
C VAL A 25 6.78 4.90 -6.40
N ASP A 26 5.57 5.42 -6.63
CA ASP A 26 4.77 5.05 -7.80
C ASP A 26 5.42 5.41 -9.14
N ARG A 27 6.16 6.51 -9.19
CA ARG A 27 6.90 6.96 -10.38
C ARG A 27 8.05 6.01 -10.69
N VAL A 28 8.82 5.57 -9.68
CA VAL A 28 9.88 4.58 -9.88
C VAL A 28 9.33 3.29 -10.47
N PHE A 29 8.18 2.81 -10.00
CA PHE A 29 7.52 1.63 -10.58
C PHE A 29 7.08 1.82 -12.03
N GLN A 30 6.67 3.02 -12.41
CA GLN A 30 6.28 3.32 -13.80
C GLN A 30 7.50 3.47 -14.71
N GLU A 31 8.50 4.25 -14.29
CA GLU A 31 9.64 4.63 -15.14
C GLU A 31 10.71 3.55 -15.21
N CYS A 32 11.03 2.91 -14.08
CA CYS A 32 12.12 1.93 -14.00
C CYS A 32 11.65 0.49 -14.25
N PHE A 33 10.42 0.17 -13.84
CA PHE A 33 9.87 -1.19 -13.93
C PHE A 33 8.79 -1.35 -15.00
N GLY A 34 8.40 -0.26 -15.68
CA GLY A 34 7.46 -0.31 -16.80
C GLY A 34 6.01 -0.63 -16.42
N HIS A 35 5.64 -0.50 -15.14
CA HIS A 35 4.24 -0.71 -14.73
C HIS A 35 3.34 0.41 -15.24
N ALA A 36 2.12 0.09 -15.66
CA ALA A 36 1.14 1.09 -16.12
C ALA A 36 0.71 2.06 -15.00
N ARG A 37 0.85 1.65 -13.74
CA ARG A 37 0.52 2.43 -12.54
C ARG A 37 1.36 1.89 -11.39
N GLY A 38 1.77 2.77 -10.48
CA GLY A 38 2.53 2.36 -9.31
C GLY A 38 1.70 1.57 -8.28
N PRO A 39 2.37 0.90 -7.34
CA PRO A 39 1.73 0.06 -6.34
C PRO A 39 0.77 0.84 -5.43
N LEU A 40 1.11 2.05 -4.98
CA LEU A 40 0.32 2.78 -3.98
C LEU A 40 -0.97 3.34 -4.60
N ARG A 41 -0.90 3.89 -5.81
CA ARG A 41 -2.11 4.18 -6.62
C ARG A 41 -2.92 2.93 -6.91
N THR A 42 -2.30 1.77 -7.03
CA THR A 42 -3.01 0.49 -7.21
C THR A 42 -3.74 0.09 -5.93
N ALA A 43 -3.11 0.23 -4.76
CA ALA A 43 -3.73 0.01 -3.46
C ALA A 43 -4.93 0.95 -3.25
N ASP A 44 -4.81 2.24 -3.59
CA ASP A 44 -5.91 3.21 -3.47
C ASP A 44 -7.13 2.85 -4.33
N LEU A 45 -6.92 2.15 -5.46
CA LEU A 45 -8.01 1.71 -6.33
C LEU A 45 -8.68 0.44 -5.82
N ILE A 46 -7.89 -0.47 -5.24
CA ILE A 46 -8.39 -1.69 -4.59
C ILE A 46 -9.20 -1.31 -3.33
N GLY A 47 -8.71 -0.34 -2.57
CA GLY A 47 -9.20 0.05 -1.26
C GLY A 47 -8.22 -0.41 -0.18
N LEU A 48 -7.76 0.54 0.65
CA LEU A 48 -6.72 0.26 1.65
C LEU A 48 -7.20 -0.70 2.74
N ASP A 49 -8.48 -0.63 3.10
CA ASP A 49 -9.13 -1.57 4.00
C ASP A 49 -9.14 -3.00 3.45
N THR A 50 -9.43 -3.16 2.16
CA THR A 50 -9.39 -4.47 1.49
C THR A 50 -7.97 -5.03 1.42
N VAL A 51 -6.96 -4.17 1.21
CA VAL A 51 -5.55 -4.57 1.27
C VAL A 51 -5.17 -5.00 2.68
N LEU A 52 -5.56 -4.23 3.70
CA LEU A 52 -5.29 -4.53 5.11
C LEU A 52 -5.93 -5.87 5.54
N ASP A 53 -7.20 -6.08 5.22
CA ASP A 53 -7.89 -7.35 5.50
C ASP A 53 -7.21 -8.53 4.81
N SER A 54 -6.79 -8.34 3.55
CA SER A 54 -6.06 -9.38 2.81
C SER A 54 -4.72 -9.72 3.47
N LEU A 55 -4.00 -8.74 4.00
CA LEU A 55 -2.75 -8.97 4.73
C LEU A 55 -2.97 -9.76 6.02
N HIS A 56 -4.01 -9.44 6.78
CA HIS A 56 -4.37 -10.19 7.99
C HIS A 56 -4.71 -11.65 7.66
N VAL A 57 -5.57 -11.89 6.66
CA VAL A 57 -5.89 -13.25 6.22
C VAL A 57 -4.63 -14.01 5.79
N LEU A 58 -3.71 -13.36 5.08
CA LEU A 58 -2.46 -14.00 4.67
C LEU A 58 -1.54 -14.30 5.83
N LEU A 59 -1.43 -13.38 6.79
CA LEU A 59 -0.62 -13.58 7.98
C LEU A 59 -1.16 -14.76 8.80
N GLU A 60 -2.48 -14.86 8.98
CA GLU A 60 -3.13 -15.98 9.66
C GLU A 60 -2.92 -17.31 8.93
N CYS A 61 -3.05 -17.31 7.60
CA CYS A 61 -2.93 -18.54 6.80
C CYS A 61 -1.49 -19.03 6.63
N THR A 62 -0.51 -18.13 6.61
CA THR A 62 0.87 -18.46 6.22
C THR A 62 1.90 -18.29 7.33
N ALA A 63 1.56 -17.54 8.40
CA ALA A 63 2.49 -17.08 9.42
C ALA A 63 3.72 -16.33 8.85
N ASP A 64 3.68 -15.87 7.60
CA ASP A 64 4.74 -15.09 6.98
C ASP A 64 4.71 -13.65 7.52
N ARG A 65 5.73 -13.28 8.31
CA ARG A 65 5.84 -11.95 8.89
C ARG A 65 5.89 -10.82 7.86
N ARG A 66 6.22 -11.11 6.60
CA ARG A 66 6.18 -10.13 5.51
C ARG A 66 4.76 -9.71 5.14
N CYS A 67 3.75 -10.43 5.63
CA CYS A 67 2.34 -10.03 5.55
C CYS A 67 1.88 -9.19 6.75
N THR A 68 2.77 -8.83 7.68
CA THR A 68 2.42 -7.90 8.75
C THR A 68 2.17 -6.51 8.14
N PRO A 69 0.98 -5.93 8.30
CA PRO A 69 0.69 -4.59 7.78
C PRO A 69 1.64 -3.53 8.37
N CYS A 70 2.12 -2.61 7.55
CA CYS A 70 2.87 -1.45 8.05
C CYS A 70 1.97 -0.50 8.86
N ALA A 71 2.57 0.33 9.72
CA ALA A 71 1.79 1.22 10.59
C ALA A 71 1.09 2.31 9.78
N LEU A 72 1.75 2.86 8.75
CA LEU A 72 1.15 3.82 7.82
C LEU A 72 -0.15 3.32 7.18
N LEU A 73 -0.16 2.08 6.66
CA LEU A 73 -1.36 1.51 6.05
C LEU A 73 -2.48 1.34 7.09
N THR A 74 -2.13 0.86 8.29
CA THR A 74 -3.07 0.67 9.39
C THR A 74 -3.69 2.00 9.82
N ASP A 75 -2.86 3.04 9.99
CA ASP A 75 -3.27 4.38 10.42
C ASP A 75 -4.19 5.05 9.39
N LEU A 76 -3.89 4.90 8.09
CA LEU A 76 -4.75 5.42 7.03
C LEU A 76 -6.15 4.79 7.07
N VAL A 77 -6.24 3.47 7.23
CA VAL A 77 -7.52 2.78 7.34
C VAL A 77 -8.28 3.20 8.60
N GLN A 78 -7.59 3.31 9.75
CA GLN A 78 -8.20 3.78 11.00
C GLN A 78 -8.74 5.21 10.91
N GLN A 79 -8.11 6.07 10.11
CA GLN A 79 -8.57 7.44 9.83
C GLN A 79 -9.68 7.51 8.75
N GLY A 80 -10.11 6.36 8.21
CA GLY A 80 -11.10 6.29 7.14
C GLY A 80 -10.55 6.70 5.76
N HIS A 81 -9.23 6.82 5.61
CA HIS A 81 -8.56 7.11 4.34
C HIS A 81 -8.40 5.83 3.52
N VAL A 82 -9.54 5.29 3.08
CA VAL A 82 -9.62 3.95 2.43
C VAL A 82 -9.37 3.97 0.92
N GLY A 83 -8.66 4.98 0.42
CA GLY A 83 -8.34 5.14 -1.00
C GLY A 83 -9.42 5.87 -1.78
N ARG A 84 -9.52 5.58 -3.09
CA ARG A 84 -10.39 6.30 -4.03
C ARG A 84 -11.86 6.28 -3.61
N LYS A 85 -12.34 5.19 -3.02
CA LYS A 85 -13.73 5.07 -2.54
C LYS A 85 -14.04 5.98 -1.35
N GLY A 86 -13.03 6.30 -0.53
CA GLY A 86 -13.15 7.22 0.61
C GLY A 86 -12.79 8.67 0.26
N GLY A 87 -12.43 8.95 -0.99
CA GLY A 87 -11.97 10.27 -1.43
C GLY A 87 -10.56 10.66 -0.96
N ARG A 88 -9.92 9.84 -0.12
CA ARG A 88 -8.56 10.04 0.39
C ARG A 88 -7.88 8.70 0.64
N GLY A 89 -6.61 8.62 0.30
CA GLY A 89 -5.76 7.44 0.46
C GLY A 89 -4.32 7.85 0.78
N PHE A 90 -3.34 7.24 0.12
CA PHE A 90 -1.95 7.63 0.30
C PHE A 90 -1.70 9.11 -0.07
N PRO A 91 -0.91 9.86 0.71
CA PRO A 91 -0.56 11.24 0.40
C PRO A 91 0.41 11.29 -0.78
N THR A 92 0.10 12.09 -1.80
CA THR A 92 0.94 12.26 -3.00
C THR A 92 2.19 13.11 -2.77
N SER A 93 2.23 13.90 -1.70
CA SER A 93 3.36 14.79 -1.41
C SER A 93 3.58 14.88 0.09
N VAL A 94 4.81 14.65 0.55
CA VAL A 94 5.25 15.14 1.87
C VAL A 94 5.60 16.61 1.68
N ARG A 95 4.99 17.51 2.47
CA ARG A 95 5.27 18.95 2.40
C ARG A 95 6.34 19.33 3.41
#